data_AF-A0AA88MGK1-F1
#
_entry.id   AF-A0AA88MGK1-F1
#
_cell.length_a   1.000
_cell.length_b   1.000
_cell.length_c   1.000
_cell.angle_alpha   90.00
_cell.angle_beta   90.00
_cell.angle_gamma   90.00
#
_symmetry.space_group_name_H-M   'P 1'
#
loop_
_entity.id
_entity.type
_entity.pdbx_description
1 polymer ?
#
loop_
_entity_poly.entity_id
_entity_poly.type
_entity_poly.pdbx_seq_one_letter_code
_entity_poly.pdbx_strand_id
1 'polypeptide(L)'
;MLLMLLSLLCCVPAGKACLQCDSTIRFLHEELALSAPTVAEQIEVKNIVDHAFVTYKETSLKRKGIIDPTTLYRASTEYQNEFDRFMKMDHVESLTFEAIQIVEKGRNILEKHLDIFIREGLCPNKCGDLNQRVMDCISCRYKINNCPSPTGQQDCGEYPVEAEEEGQVVLMCFLPWHSLLLGHPAYHYSWVQGVPGTKKLNKSDFNTLVVTDDSYVILNQLHVDEQGTYLCSLEENGTVFYQVTFLLTVKPLPVETQRPHVTLPTPPHGDKDSAFQTTEGLLVLAIAVITALSLAASVGLTVVLGIMMNQWRAAKEPRKSGKWEQTTQNML
;
A
#
# COMPACT_ATOMS: atom_id res chain seq x y z
N MET A 1 47.19 31.37 -19.16
CA MET A 1 46.94 30.13 -18.39
C MET A 1 46.42 30.38 -16.97
N LEU A 2 46.88 31.42 -16.26
CA LEU A 2 46.38 31.74 -14.91
C LEU A 2 44.89 32.17 -14.88
N LEU A 3 44.42 32.93 -15.89
CA LEU A 3 43.01 33.36 -15.98
C LEU A 3 42.01 32.22 -16.24
N MET A 4 42.45 31.11 -16.86
CA MET A 4 41.60 29.95 -17.13
C MET A 4 41.43 29.07 -15.89
N LEU A 5 42.41 29.08 -14.98
CA LEU A 5 42.33 28.40 -13.69
C LEU A 5 41.42 29.16 -12.70
N LEU A 6 41.47 30.51 -12.71
CA LEU A 6 40.58 31.34 -11.89
C LEU A 6 39.10 31.26 -12.30
N SER A 7 38.80 31.02 -13.58
CA SER A 7 37.41 30.87 -14.07
C SER A 7 36.81 29.48 -13.78
N LEU A 8 37.64 28.44 -13.65
CA LEU A 8 37.22 27.10 -13.24
C LEU A 8 36.92 26.98 -11.73
N LEU A 9 37.49 27.86 -10.89
CA LEU A 9 37.17 27.91 -9.46
C LEU A 9 35.84 28.64 -9.14
N CYS A 10 35.32 29.47 -10.05
CA CYS A 10 34.08 30.23 -9.83
C CYS A 10 32.80 29.50 -10.27
N CYS A 11 32.90 28.29 -10.84
CA CYS A 11 31.75 27.49 -11.25
C CYS A 11 31.84 26.10 -10.63
N VAL A 12 31.91 26.01 -9.30
CA VAL A 12 31.40 24.80 -8.65
C VAL A 12 29.89 24.89 -8.84
N PRO A 13 29.25 24.02 -9.65
CA PRO A 13 27.80 23.97 -9.64
C PRO A 13 27.43 23.71 -8.19
N ALA A 14 26.71 24.66 -7.58
CA ALA A 14 26.14 24.46 -6.26
C ALA A 14 25.39 23.13 -6.35
N GLY A 15 25.96 22.10 -5.72
CA GLY A 15 25.32 20.79 -5.68
C GLY A 15 23.92 21.03 -5.16
N LYS A 16 22.93 20.41 -5.79
CA LYS A 16 21.57 20.52 -5.29
C LYS A 16 21.55 19.91 -3.88
N ALA A 17 20.61 20.31 -3.03
CA ALA A 17 20.33 19.56 -1.81
C ALA A 17 18.97 18.90 -1.94
N CYS A 18 18.60 18.09 -0.93
CA CYS A 18 17.40 17.25 -1.04
C CYS A 18 16.17 18.11 -1.36
N LEU A 19 15.98 19.23 -0.66
CA LEU A 19 14.80 20.07 -0.80
C LEU A 19 14.70 20.73 -2.19
N GLN A 20 15.84 21.08 -2.81
CA GLN A 20 15.92 21.66 -4.16
C GLN A 20 15.78 20.63 -5.28
N CYS A 21 15.75 19.35 -4.94
CA CYS A 21 15.37 18.32 -5.90
C CYS A 21 13.88 18.39 -6.23
N ASP A 22 13.07 19.00 -5.37
CA ASP A 22 11.71 19.40 -5.69
C ASP A 22 11.72 20.71 -6.48
N SER A 23 11.19 20.68 -7.71
CA SER A 23 11.12 21.86 -8.57
C SER A 23 10.24 22.96 -7.99
N THR A 24 9.21 22.60 -7.23
CA THR A 24 8.27 23.56 -6.62
C THR A 24 9.02 24.48 -5.67
N ILE A 25 9.91 23.92 -4.85
CA ILE A 25 10.70 24.70 -3.90
C ILE A 25 11.64 25.67 -4.62
N ARG A 26 12.25 25.24 -5.72
CA ARG A 26 13.09 26.13 -6.52
C ARG A 26 12.29 27.29 -7.10
N PHE A 27 11.08 27.04 -7.59
CA PHE A 27 10.22 28.10 -8.10
C PHE A 27 9.82 29.09 -7.00
N LEU A 28 9.48 28.62 -5.79
CA LEU A 28 9.18 29.50 -4.65
C LEU A 28 10.36 30.42 -4.31
N HIS A 29 11.59 29.90 -4.37
CA HIS A 29 12.79 30.69 -4.11
C HIS A 29 13.13 31.67 -5.24
N GLU A 30 12.87 31.29 -6.49
CA GLU A 30 12.99 32.20 -7.64
C GLU A 30 11.96 33.33 -7.55
N GLU A 31 10.71 33.03 -7.17
CA GLU A 31 9.67 34.04 -6.94
C GLU A 31 10.01 34.97 -5.77
N LEU A 32 10.56 34.43 -4.67
CA LEU A 32 11.03 35.24 -3.54
C LEU A 32 12.11 36.23 -3.97
N ALA A 33 13.08 35.79 -4.76
CA ALA A 33 14.16 36.67 -5.23
C ALA A 33 13.63 37.77 -6.16
N LEU A 34 12.56 37.51 -6.92
CA LEU A 34 11.95 38.45 -7.85
C LEU A 34 10.89 39.36 -7.21
N SER A 35 10.41 39.05 -6.00
CA SER A 35 9.38 39.84 -5.32
C SER A 35 9.88 41.19 -4.79
N ALA A 36 11.20 41.36 -4.68
CA ALA A 36 11.79 42.59 -4.16
C ALA A 36 11.58 43.79 -5.11
N PRO A 37 11.28 44.99 -4.59
CA PRO A 37 10.87 46.14 -5.41
C PRO A 37 12.04 46.79 -6.16
N THR A 38 13.28 46.65 -5.66
CA THR A 38 14.47 47.20 -6.31
C THR A 38 15.42 46.09 -6.76
N VAL A 39 16.16 46.34 -7.86
CA VAL A 39 17.19 45.39 -8.35
C VAL A 39 18.26 45.11 -7.31
N ALA A 40 18.61 46.10 -6.47
CA ALA A 40 19.60 45.92 -5.41
C ALA A 40 19.12 44.90 -4.34
N GLU A 41 17.86 45.01 -3.92
CA GLU A 41 17.26 44.06 -2.96
C GLU A 41 17.04 42.69 -3.61
N GLN A 42 16.66 42.62 -4.89
CA GLN A 42 16.57 41.34 -5.62
C GLN A 42 17.91 40.60 -5.61
N ILE A 43 19.02 41.31 -5.82
CA ILE A 43 20.38 40.73 -5.74
C ILE A 43 20.69 40.27 -4.31
N GLU A 44 20.31 41.03 -3.29
CA GLU A 44 20.54 40.65 -1.89
C GLU A 44 19.74 39.39 -1.50
N VAL A 45 18.43 39.36 -1.79
CA VAL A 45 17.58 38.19 -1.54
C VAL A 45 18.07 36.98 -2.33
N LYS A 46 18.49 37.16 -3.58
CA LYS A 46 19.10 36.09 -4.37
C LYS A 46 20.35 35.52 -3.69
N ASN A 47 21.24 36.36 -3.18
CA ASN A 47 22.44 35.91 -2.46
C ASN A 47 22.08 35.11 -1.20
N ILE A 48 21.01 35.50 -0.50
CA ILE A 48 20.50 34.77 0.69
C ILE A 48 20.00 33.38 0.28
N VAL A 49 19.20 33.28 -0.78
CA VAL A 49 18.71 32.01 -1.32
C VAL A 49 19.87 31.12 -1.78
N ASP A 50 20.82 31.67 -2.53
CA ASP A 50 21.99 30.94 -3.03
C ASP A 50 22.85 30.43 -1.85
N HIS A 51 23.00 31.22 -0.78
CA HIS A 51 23.66 30.77 0.44
C HIS A 51 22.87 29.68 1.17
N ALA A 52 21.54 29.80 1.26
CA ALA A 52 20.69 28.75 1.83
C ALA A 52 20.84 27.41 1.09
N PHE A 53 21.09 27.44 -0.23
CA PHE A 53 21.34 26.20 -0.95
C PHE A 53 22.62 25.48 -0.53
N VAL A 54 23.67 26.24 -0.19
CA VAL A 54 24.89 25.69 0.38
C VAL A 54 24.59 25.05 1.74
N THR A 55 23.86 25.73 2.62
CA THR A 55 23.56 25.22 3.96
C THR A 55 22.64 23.99 3.91
N TYR A 56 21.68 23.92 2.98
CA TYR A 56 20.84 22.74 2.78
C TYR A 56 21.67 21.56 2.28
N LYS A 57 22.64 21.80 1.39
CA LYS A 57 23.55 20.77 0.88
C LYS A 57 24.40 20.20 2.01
N GLU A 58 24.96 21.05 2.85
CA GLU A 58 25.72 20.63 4.03
C GLU A 58 24.85 19.86 5.03
N THR A 59 23.64 20.35 5.28
CA THR A 59 22.65 19.68 6.15
C THR A 59 22.34 18.27 5.65
N SER A 60 22.14 18.13 4.33
CA SER A 60 21.89 16.85 3.66
C SER A 60 23.09 15.93 3.77
N LEU A 61 24.30 16.43 3.49
CA LEU A 61 25.55 15.65 3.53
C LEU A 61 25.90 15.14 4.93
N LYS A 62 25.71 15.96 5.97
CA LYS A 62 25.85 15.56 7.37
C LYS A 62 24.90 14.40 7.73
N ARG A 63 23.82 14.24 6.96
CA ARG A 63 22.74 13.27 7.11
C ARG A 63 22.71 12.27 5.95
N LYS A 64 23.87 11.68 5.64
CA LYS A 64 24.06 10.62 4.62
C LYS A 64 23.86 11.08 3.15
N GLY A 65 23.32 12.26 2.89
CA GLY A 65 23.13 12.79 1.53
C GLY A 65 22.08 12.05 0.71
N ILE A 66 21.18 11.31 1.36
CA ILE A 66 20.11 10.53 0.73
C ILE A 66 18.78 10.72 1.46
N ILE A 67 17.67 10.60 0.73
CA ILE A 67 16.32 10.72 1.25
C ILE A 67 15.38 9.83 0.42
N ASP A 68 14.38 9.18 1.02
CA ASP A 68 13.37 8.47 0.22
C ASP A 68 12.33 9.45 -0.38
N PRO A 69 11.61 9.07 -1.46
CA PRO A 69 10.66 9.95 -2.12
C PRO A 69 9.55 10.47 -1.20
N THR A 70 9.08 9.65 -0.25
CA THR A 70 7.97 10.00 0.64
C THR A 70 8.43 11.04 1.65
N THR A 71 9.61 10.88 2.24
CA THR A 71 10.17 11.88 3.16
C THR A 71 10.47 13.19 2.43
N LEU A 72 11.01 13.14 1.20
CA LEU A 72 11.22 14.35 0.40
C LEU A 72 9.91 15.11 0.17
N TYR A 73 8.86 14.39 -0.24
CA TYR A 73 7.53 14.97 -0.43
C TYR A 73 6.98 15.62 0.84
N ARG A 74 7.13 14.96 2.00
CA ARG A 74 6.70 15.51 3.30
C ARG A 74 7.46 16.78 3.65
N ALA A 75 8.78 16.78 3.47
CA ALA A 75 9.62 17.95 3.76
C ALA A 75 9.30 19.12 2.82
N SER A 76 9.13 18.87 1.52
CA SER A 76 8.79 19.92 0.56
C SER A 76 7.39 20.47 0.79
N THR A 77 6.41 19.62 1.07
CA THR A 77 5.04 20.05 1.38
C THR A 77 4.97 20.85 2.69
N GLU A 78 5.66 20.42 3.75
CA GLU A 78 5.73 21.19 5.01
C GLU A 78 6.37 22.56 4.76
N TYR A 79 7.45 22.61 3.98
CA TYR A 79 8.10 23.87 3.67
C TYR A 79 7.25 24.80 2.81
N GLN A 80 6.61 24.28 1.76
CA GLN A 80 5.70 25.05 0.91
C GLN A 80 4.55 25.65 1.71
N ASN A 81 3.92 24.89 2.61
CA ASN A 81 2.83 25.40 3.45
C ASN A 81 3.31 26.53 4.38
N GLU A 82 4.50 26.39 4.95
CA GLU A 82 5.11 27.44 5.78
C GLU A 82 5.47 28.68 4.97
N PHE A 83 5.95 28.49 3.73
CA PHE A 83 6.25 29.55 2.78
C PHE A 83 4.98 30.30 2.35
N ASP A 84 3.92 29.59 1.99
CA ASP A 84 2.63 30.18 1.62
C ASP A 84 2.00 30.94 2.79
N ARG A 85 2.13 30.42 4.02
CA ARG A 85 1.68 31.14 5.21
C ARG A 85 2.49 32.40 5.42
N PHE A 86 3.82 32.30 5.28
CA PHE A 86 4.74 33.41 5.42
C PHE A 86 4.37 34.54 4.46
N MET A 87 4.27 34.26 3.15
CA MET A 87 3.94 35.25 2.11
C MET A 87 2.57 35.94 2.27
N LYS A 88 1.66 35.39 3.08
CA LYS A 88 0.32 35.96 3.33
C LYS A 88 0.27 36.85 4.58
N MET A 89 1.33 36.90 5.37
CA MET A 89 1.35 37.74 6.57
C MET A 89 1.65 39.20 6.21
N ASP A 90 1.05 40.13 6.94
CA ASP A 90 1.43 41.54 6.86
C ASP A 90 2.82 41.69 7.47
N HIS A 91 3.81 41.91 6.61
CA HIS A 91 5.18 42.06 7.04
C HIS A 91 5.52 43.54 7.29
N VAL A 92 6.14 43.80 8.44
CA VAL A 92 6.58 45.14 8.88
C VAL A 92 8.12 45.27 8.77
N GLU A 93 8.81 44.14 8.59
CA GLU A 93 10.27 44.04 8.56
C GLU A 93 10.80 44.26 7.12
N SER A 94 12.12 44.19 6.95
CA SER A 94 12.70 44.23 5.62
C SER A 94 12.59 42.86 4.96
N LEU A 95 12.32 42.85 3.64
CA LEU A 95 12.25 41.64 2.83
C LEU A 95 13.53 40.78 2.92
N THR A 96 14.69 41.41 3.13
CA THR A 96 15.98 40.72 3.36
C THR A 96 15.93 39.86 4.63
N PHE A 97 15.44 40.41 5.74
CA PHE A 97 15.35 39.67 7.00
C PHE A 97 14.29 38.56 6.92
N GLU A 98 13.18 38.87 6.27
CA GLU A 98 12.12 37.91 5.95
C GLU A 98 12.63 36.72 5.12
N ALA A 99 13.41 37.00 4.07
CA ALA A 99 14.04 35.99 3.24
C ALA A 99 14.95 35.07 4.06
N ILE A 100 15.76 35.63 4.96
CA ILE A 100 16.62 34.84 5.87
C ILE A 100 15.77 33.92 6.75
N GLN A 101 14.69 34.45 7.35
CA GLN A 101 13.82 33.65 8.22
C GLN A 101 13.20 32.47 7.47
N ILE A 102 12.62 32.70 6.29
CA ILE A 102 11.91 31.64 5.57
C ILE A 102 12.86 30.59 5.00
N VAL A 103 14.05 30.97 4.51
CA VAL A 103 15.02 29.97 4.05
C VAL A 103 15.63 29.19 5.22
N GLU A 104 15.85 29.82 6.37
CA GLU A 104 16.33 29.12 7.57
C GLU A 104 15.28 28.15 8.12
N LYS A 105 14.00 28.52 8.04
CA LYS A 105 12.88 27.62 8.35
C LYS A 105 12.91 26.37 7.45
N GLY A 106 13.17 26.52 6.16
CA GLY A 106 13.34 25.40 5.23
C GLY A 106 14.50 24.47 5.61
N ARG A 107 15.62 25.03 6.07
CA ARG A 107 16.77 24.24 6.58
C ARG A 107 16.36 23.35 7.76
N ASN A 108 15.66 23.94 8.73
CA ASN A 108 15.22 23.26 9.95
C ASN A 108 14.20 22.15 9.66
N ILE A 109 13.26 22.39 8.72
CA ILE A 109 12.31 21.37 8.27
C ILE A 109 13.04 20.20 7.61
N LEU A 110 13.97 20.50 6.69
CA LEU A 110 14.78 19.48 6.03
C LEU A 110 15.57 18.64 7.04
N GLU A 111 16.23 19.30 7.99
CA GLU A 111 16.99 18.68 9.08
C GLU A 111 16.13 17.70 9.89
N LYS A 112 14.97 18.15 10.36
CA LYS A 112 14.01 17.33 11.12
C LYS A 112 13.58 16.07 10.36
N HIS A 113 13.21 16.22 9.09
CA HIS A 113 12.74 15.09 8.27
C HIS A 113 13.86 14.09 7.96
N LEU A 114 15.06 14.58 7.69
CA LEU A 114 16.22 13.71 7.46
C LEU A 114 16.61 12.93 8.74
N ASP A 115 16.55 13.54 9.92
CA ASP A 115 16.85 12.86 11.19
C ASP A 115 15.87 11.71 11.47
N ILE A 116 14.58 11.92 11.20
CA ILE A 116 13.56 10.87 11.32
C ILE A 116 13.81 9.77 10.28
N PHE A 117 14.06 10.15 9.02
CA PHE A 117 14.34 9.20 7.95
C PHE A 117 15.55 8.33 8.27
N ILE A 118 16.67 8.89 8.71
CA ILE A 118 17.87 8.10 9.04
C ILE A 118 17.60 7.10 10.16
N ARG A 119 16.80 7.49 11.16
CA ARG A 119 16.51 6.64 12.31
C ARG A 119 15.51 5.53 12.00
N GLU A 120 14.48 5.83 11.21
CA GLU A 120 13.29 4.98 11.10
C GLU A 120 12.98 4.55 9.67
N GLY A 121 13.37 5.34 8.67
CA GLY A 121 13.04 5.13 7.26
C GLY A 121 14.15 4.51 6.42
N LEU A 122 15.42 4.75 6.76
CA LEU A 122 16.57 4.24 6.02
C LEU A 122 16.93 2.83 6.53
N CYS A 123 16.85 1.84 5.64
CA CYS A 123 17.14 0.44 5.97
C CYS A 123 16.40 -0.08 7.23
N PRO A 124 15.05 -0.06 7.25
CA PRO A 124 14.28 -0.50 8.41
C PRO A 124 14.29 -2.03 8.63
N ASN A 125 14.84 -2.81 7.68
CA ASN A 125 14.92 -4.25 7.77
C ASN A 125 15.90 -4.68 8.87
N LYS A 126 15.42 -5.53 9.78
CA LYS A 126 16.24 -6.13 10.85
C LYS A 126 16.87 -7.47 10.46
N CYS A 127 16.39 -8.03 9.36
CA CYS A 127 16.78 -9.29 8.77
C CYS A 127 16.36 -9.27 7.29
N GLY A 128 16.86 -10.20 6.47
CA GLY A 128 16.65 -10.15 5.03
C GLY A 128 17.35 -8.97 4.36
N ASP A 129 17.18 -8.86 3.05
CA ASP A 129 17.84 -7.89 2.19
C ASP A 129 16.81 -6.95 1.56
N LEU A 130 16.98 -5.64 1.75
CA LEU A 130 16.10 -4.61 1.18
C LEU A 130 16.85 -3.77 0.15
N ASN A 131 16.30 -3.69 -1.06
CA ASN A 131 16.73 -2.73 -2.08
C ASN A 131 15.82 -1.52 -2.06
N GLN A 132 16.18 -0.51 -1.26
CA GLN A 132 15.35 0.67 -1.05
C GLN A 132 15.60 1.74 -2.12
N ARG A 133 14.54 2.29 -2.69
CA ARG A 133 14.65 3.46 -3.58
C ARG A 133 14.89 4.73 -2.77
N VAL A 134 16.01 5.40 -3.03
CA VAL A 134 16.33 6.70 -2.43
C VAL A 134 16.70 7.71 -3.51
N MET A 135 16.62 8.98 -3.18
CA MET A 135 17.14 10.08 -3.97
C MET A 135 18.49 10.50 -3.40
N ASP A 136 19.48 10.64 -4.28
CA ASP A 136 20.74 11.29 -3.97
C ASP A 136 20.53 12.80 -3.96
N CYS A 137 20.76 13.43 -2.82
CA CYS A 137 20.42 14.83 -2.62
C CYS A 137 21.31 15.79 -3.40
N ILE A 138 22.52 15.37 -3.80
CA ILE A 138 23.48 16.21 -4.52
C ILE A 138 23.14 16.25 -6.00
N SER A 139 22.85 15.08 -6.56
CA SER A 139 22.57 14.89 -7.98
C SER A 139 21.09 15.00 -8.33
N CYS A 140 20.19 14.92 -7.34
CA CYS A 140 18.75 14.79 -7.51
C CYS A 140 18.35 13.61 -8.40
N ARG A 141 19.12 12.52 -8.35
CA ARG A 141 18.85 11.29 -9.10
C ARG A 141 18.41 10.20 -8.14
N TYR A 142 17.44 9.40 -8.57
CA TYR A 142 17.10 8.18 -7.86
C TYR A 142 18.23 7.16 -7.98
N LYS A 143 18.51 6.47 -6.89
CA LYS A 143 19.40 5.33 -6.83
C LYS A 143 18.82 4.26 -5.93
N ILE A 144 19.30 3.04 -6.10
CA ILE A 144 18.97 1.91 -5.23
C ILE A 144 19.99 1.93 -4.10
N ASN A 145 19.50 1.94 -2.87
CA ASN A 145 20.30 1.77 -1.67
C ASN A 145 20.11 0.35 -1.15
N ASN A 146 21.18 -0.43 -1.17
CA ASN A 146 21.16 -1.80 -0.69
C ASN A 146 21.27 -1.80 0.83
N CYS A 147 20.31 -2.41 1.49
CA CYS A 147 20.20 -2.54 2.94
C CYS A 147 20.35 -4.03 3.29
N PRO A 148 21.58 -4.53 3.45
CA PRO A 148 21.80 -5.92 3.81
C PRO A 148 21.29 -6.20 5.23
N SER A 149 20.97 -7.46 5.48
CA SER A 149 20.66 -7.94 6.83
C SER A 149 21.79 -7.59 7.82
N PRO A 150 21.52 -6.95 8.97
CA PRO A 150 22.55 -6.67 9.97
C PRO A 150 23.29 -7.91 10.47
N THR A 151 22.62 -9.07 10.48
CA THR A 151 23.20 -10.36 10.89
C THR A 151 23.79 -11.14 9.72
N GLY A 152 23.66 -10.64 8.49
CA GLY A 152 24.04 -11.34 7.26
C GLY A 152 23.19 -12.57 6.94
N GLN A 153 22.11 -12.80 7.70
CA GLN A 153 21.19 -13.92 7.50
C GLN A 153 19.96 -13.46 6.71
N GLN A 154 19.63 -14.21 5.66
CA GLN A 154 18.38 -14.06 4.90
C GLN A 154 17.19 -14.67 5.63
N ASP A 155 17.47 -15.66 6.48
CA ASP A 155 16.47 -16.25 7.37
C ASP A 155 16.21 -15.31 8.54
N CYS A 156 14.95 -14.88 8.65
CA CYS A 156 14.46 -13.98 9.67
C CYS A 156 13.96 -14.69 10.92
N GLY A 157 14.11 -16.01 10.99
CA GLY A 157 13.89 -16.82 12.17
C GLY A 157 12.81 -17.86 12.01
N GLU A 158 12.52 -18.52 13.13
CA GLU A 158 11.55 -19.59 13.22
C GLU A 158 10.40 -19.18 14.14
N TYR A 159 9.17 -19.42 13.68
CA TYR A 159 7.95 -19.10 14.41
C TYR A 159 7.20 -20.38 14.74
N PRO A 160 7.05 -20.75 16.03
CA PRO A 160 6.21 -21.87 16.41
C PRO A 160 4.74 -21.52 16.17
N VAL A 161 4.01 -22.46 15.60
CA VAL A 161 2.60 -22.33 15.27
C VAL A 161 1.88 -23.57 15.77
N GLU A 162 0.83 -23.39 16.56
CA GLU A 162 0.03 -24.50 17.07
C GLU A 162 -1.41 -24.39 16.55
N ALA A 163 -1.97 -25.53 16.15
CA ALA A 163 -3.36 -25.65 15.77
C ALA A 163 -3.95 -26.94 16.34
N GLU A 164 -5.27 -27.00 16.47
CA GLU A 164 -6.01 -28.24 16.72
C GLU A 164 -6.38 -28.89 15.38
N GLU A 165 -6.54 -30.20 15.37
CA GLU A 165 -7.09 -30.94 14.23
C GLU A 165 -8.50 -30.42 13.88
N GLU A 166 -8.82 -30.37 12.58
CA GLU A 166 -9.96 -29.66 11.98
C GLU A 166 -9.93 -28.13 12.13
N GLY A 167 -8.89 -27.58 12.79
CA GLY A 167 -8.70 -26.16 13.01
C GLY A 167 -8.21 -25.39 11.79
N GLN A 168 -7.83 -24.14 12.04
CA GLN A 168 -7.32 -23.23 11.02
C GLN A 168 -6.06 -22.54 11.53
N VAL A 169 -5.12 -22.26 10.63
CA VAL A 169 -3.99 -21.40 10.94
C VAL A 169 -3.63 -20.44 9.82
N VAL A 170 -3.08 -19.29 10.19
CA VAL A 170 -2.64 -18.25 9.27
C VAL A 170 -1.12 -18.12 9.34
N LEU A 171 -0.44 -18.36 8.22
CA LEU A 171 1.00 -18.19 8.08
C LEU A 171 1.30 -16.80 7.51
N MET A 172 1.53 -15.82 8.39
CA MET A 172 1.79 -14.43 8.03
C MET A 172 3.27 -14.20 7.77
N CYS A 173 3.62 -13.96 6.51
CA CYS A 173 4.99 -13.74 6.04
C CYS A 173 5.32 -12.24 5.84
N PHE A 174 4.36 -11.34 6.09
CA PHE A 174 4.54 -9.91 5.91
C PHE A 174 5.47 -9.28 6.95
N LEU A 175 6.43 -8.46 6.50
CA LEU A 175 7.06 -7.43 7.31
C LEU A 175 6.79 -6.04 6.72
N PRO A 176 6.69 -4.98 7.54
CA PRO A 176 6.40 -3.62 7.05
C PRO A 176 7.34 -3.11 5.96
N TRP A 177 8.60 -3.56 5.95
CA TRP A 177 9.58 -3.12 4.95
C TRP A 177 9.41 -3.81 3.59
N HIS A 178 8.60 -4.88 3.47
CA HIS A 178 8.33 -5.54 2.20
C HIS A 178 7.66 -4.58 1.20
N SER A 179 6.82 -3.66 1.68
CA SER A 179 6.20 -2.64 0.81
C SER A 179 7.19 -1.60 0.26
N LEU A 180 8.44 -1.60 0.75
CA LEU A 180 9.50 -0.71 0.29
C LEU A 180 10.37 -1.34 -0.80
N LEU A 181 10.21 -2.65 -1.05
CA LEU A 181 10.91 -3.33 -2.13
C LEU A 181 10.51 -2.76 -3.48
N LEU A 182 11.49 -2.70 -4.36
CA LEU A 182 11.27 -2.40 -5.76
C LEU A 182 10.81 -3.66 -6.48
N GLY A 183 10.00 -3.49 -7.53
CA GLY A 183 9.50 -4.60 -8.33
C GLY A 183 8.17 -5.16 -7.80
N HIS A 184 7.87 -6.39 -8.19
CA HIS A 184 6.68 -7.12 -7.74
C HIS A 184 7.14 -8.52 -7.28
N PRO A 185 7.87 -8.61 -6.16
CA PRO A 185 8.26 -9.89 -5.61
C PRO A 185 7.02 -10.66 -5.14
N ALA A 186 7.03 -11.98 -5.34
CA ALA A 186 5.95 -12.87 -4.92
C ALA A 186 6.35 -13.65 -3.67
N TYR A 187 5.36 -14.01 -2.86
CA TYR A 187 5.54 -14.90 -1.72
C TYR A 187 5.46 -16.36 -2.17
N HIS A 188 6.49 -17.12 -1.85
CA HIS A 188 6.60 -18.54 -2.12
C HIS A 188 6.47 -19.30 -0.81
N TYR A 189 5.37 -20.05 -0.68
CA TYR A 189 5.14 -20.94 0.43
C TYR A 189 5.47 -22.37 0.02
N SER A 190 6.28 -23.04 0.82
CA SER A 190 6.62 -24.45 0.66
C SER A 190 6.62 -25.15 2.00
N TRP A 191 6.49 -26.46 2.02
CA TRP A 191 6.38 -27.20 3.27
C TRP A 191 6.94 -28.61 3.17
N VAL A 192 7.24 -29.18 4.33
CA VAL A 192 7.64 -30.58 4.47
C VAL A 192 6.99 -31.18 5.70
N GLN A 193 6.44 -32.37 5.51
CA GLN A 193 5.78 -33.14 6.55
C GLN A 193 6.78 -33.67 7.58
N GLY A 194 6.37 -33.65 8.86
CA GLY A 194 7.09 -34.29 9.95
C GLY A 194 7.09 -33.45 11.21
N VAL A 195 7.64 -34.01 12.29
CA VAL A 195 7.79 -33.27 13.55
C VAL A 195 8.77 -32.11 13.33
N PRO A 196 8.36 -30.84 13.52
CA PRO A 196 9.22 -29.69 13.28
C PRO A 196 10.52 -29.76 14.09
N GLY A 197 11.63 -29.28 13.52
CA GLY A 197 12.94 -29.22 14.20
C GLY A 197 13.67 -30.56 14.41
N THR A 198 13.12 -31.70 13.96
CA THR A 198 13.75 -33.02 14.16
C THR A 198 14.80 -33.40 13.11
N LYS A 199 14.73 -32.81 11.91
CA LYS A 199 15.65 -33.07 10.80
C LYS A 199 16.23 -31.76 10.29
N LYS A 200 17.50 -31.81 9.86
CA LYS A 200 18.11 -30.72 9.09
C LYS A 200 17.57 -30.79 7.66
N LEU A 201 16.81 -29.78 7.26
CA LEU A 201 16.15 -29.70 5.97
C LEU A 201 16.96 -28.85 4.99
N ASN A 202 16.97 -29.24 3.73
CA ASN A 202 17.52 -28.48 2.61
C ASN A 202 16.37 -27.94 1.74
N LYS A 203 16.65 -26.94 0.89
CA LYS A 203 15.64 -26.36 -0.03
C LYS A 203 14.98 -27.40 -0.95
N SER A 204 15.68 -28.47 -1.30
CA SER A 204 15.16 -29.57 -2.13
C SER A 204 14.12 -30.45 -1.44
N ASP A 205 14.03 -30.39 -0.12
CA ASP A 205 13.16 -31.26 0.68
C ASP A 205 11.74 -30.70 0.80
N PHE A 206 11.57 -29.43 0.43
CA PHE A 206 10.30 -28.71 0.52
C PHE A 206 9.47 -28.90 -0.75
N ASN A 207 8.20 -29.26 -0.55
CA ASN A 207 7.19 -29.26 -1.60
C ASN A 207 6.57 -27.87 -1.71
N THR A 208 6.38 -27.36 -2.92
CA THR A 208 5.69 -26.08 -3.12
C THR A 208 4.24 -26.21 -2.68
N LEU A 209 3.80 -25.30 -1.79
CA LEU A 209 2.41 -25.17 -1.37
C LEU A 209 1.68 -24.22 -2.30
N VAL A 210 2.15 -22.98 -2.40
CA VAL A 210 1.55 -21.92 -3.22
C VAL A 210 2.55 -20.80 -3.49
N VAL A 211 2.40 -20.16 -4.65
CA VAL A 211 3.05 -18.88 -4.97
C VAL A 211 1.95 -17.84 -5.15
N THR A 212 2.03 -16.74 -4.41
CA THR A 212 0.97 -15.73 -4.37
C THR A 212 1.56 -14.35 -4.10
N ASP A 213 0.86 -13.30 -4.52
CA ASP A 213 1.17 -11.92 -4.15
C ASP A 213 0.71 -11.61 -2.71
N ASP A 214 -0.16 -12.45 -2.15
CA ASP A 214 -0.63 -12.33 -0.78
C ASP A 214 0.45 -12.72 0.23
N SER A 215 0.64 -11.88 1.23
CA SER A 215 1.66 -12.08 2.27
C SER A 215 1.26 -13.08 3.35
N TYR A 216 0.15 -13.80 3.16
CA TYR A 216 -0.36 -14.79 4.09
C TYR A 216 -1.03 -15.96 3.36
N VAL A 217 -0.98 -17.13 3.99
CA VAL A 217 -1.72 -18.31 3.57
C VAL A 217 -2.53 -18.83 4.74
N ILE A 218 -3.74 -19.29 4.45
CA ILE A 218 -4.64 -19.88 5.42
C ILE A 218 -4.71 -21.39 5.16
N LEU A 219 -4.33 -22.18 6.16
CA LEU A 219 -4.55 -23.62 6.15
C LEU A 219 -5.82 -23.89 6.94
N ASN A 220 -6.77 -24.59 6.34
CA ASN A 220 -8.09 -24.90 6.91
C ASN A 220 -8.25 -26.40 7.07
N GLN A 221 -9.06 -26.82 8.04
CA GLN A 221 -9.39 -28.23 8.27
C GLN A 221 -8.12 -29.07 8.44
N LEU A 222 -7.22 -28.56 9.29
CA LEU A 222 -5.89 -29.14 9.46
C LEU A 222 -5.96 -30.58 9.96
N HIS A 223 -5.25 -31.48 9.30
CA HIS A 223 -5.05 -32.85 9.77
C HIS A 223 -3.71 -33.01 10.49
N VAL A 224 -3.59 -34.02 11.36
CA VAL A 224 -2.36 -34.28 12.14
C VAL A 224 -1.17 -34.57 11.22
N ASP A 225 -1.40 -35.12 10.04
CA ASP A 225 -0.37 -35.42 9.05
C ASP A 225 0.09 -34.17 8.27
N GLU A 226 -0.62 -33.04 8.35
CA GLU A 226 -0.17 -31.73 7.84
C GLU A 226 0.77 -31.01 8.81
N GLN A 227 1.05 -31.60 9.98
CA GLN A 227 2.12 -31.18 10.86
C GLN A 227 3.45 -31.17 10.11
N GLY A 228 4.20 -30.08 10.23
CA GLY A 228 5.37 -29.88 9.39
C GLY A 228 6.12 -28.59 9.60
N THR A 229 7.20 -28.47 8.83
CA THR A 229 7.96 -27.23 8.71
C THR A 229 7.52 -26.53 7.44
N TYR A 230 6.99 -25.32 7.58
CA TYR A 230 6.56 -24.46 6.49
C TYR A 230 7.60 -23.37 6.29
N LEU A 231 7.96 -23.10 5.05
CA LEU A 231 8.90 -22.07 4.66
C LEU A 231 8.17 -21.05 3.80
N CYS A 232 8.32 -19.77 4.16
CA CYS A 232 7.93 -18.68 3.28
C CYS A 232 9.18 -17.92 2.84
N SER A 233 9.28 -17.63 1.54
CA SER A 233 10.28 -16.72 0.99
C SER A 233 9.62 -15.64 0.13
N LEU A 234 10.16 -14.42 0.17
CA LEU A 234 9.81 -13.34 -0.73
C LEU A 234 10.88 -13.25 -1.81
N GLU A 235 10.52 -13.60 -3.05
CA GLU A 235 11.48 -13.78 -4.13
C GLU A 235 11.11 -12.97 -5.39
N GLU A 236 12.12 -12.53 -6.13
CA GLU A 236 11.96 -11.98 -7.49
C GLU A 236 13.14 -12.41 -8.36
N ASN A 237 12.87 -13.03 -9.52
CA ASN A 237 13.89 -13.46 -10.48
C ASN A 237 15.03 -14.30 -9.85
N GLY A 238 14.72 -15.14 -8.86
CA GLY A 238 15.69 -15.98 -8.14
C GLY A 238 16.49 -15.26 -7.04
N THR A 239 16.23 -13.97 -6.80
CA THR A 239 16.76 -13.25 -5.63
C THR A 239 15.79 -13.41 -4.47
N VAL A 240 16.28 -13.90 -3.33
CA VAL A 240 15.51 -14.01 -2.08
C VAL A 240 15.75 -12.76 -1.25
N PHE A 241 14.71 -12.00 -0.96
CA PHE A 241 14.79 -10.80 -0.10
C PHE A 241 14.52 -11.14 1.35
N TYR A 242 13.62 -12.08 1.61
CA TYR A 242 13.18 -12.45 2.94
C TYR A 242 12.89 -13.94 2.97
N GLN A 243 13.23 -14.60 4.06
CA GLN A 243 12.86 -15.98 4.31
C GLN A 243 12.49 -16.15 5.78
N VAL A 244 11.49 -16.99 6.05
CA VAL A 244 11.04 -17.30 7.40
C VAL A 244 10.50 -18.71 7.48
N THR A 245 10.69 -19.34 8.63
CA THR A 245 10.22 -20.70 8.90
C THR A 245 9.08 -20.69 9.91
N PHE A 246 8.01 -21.42 9.64
CA PHE A 246 6.93 -21.70 10.58
C PHE A 246 6.96 -23.18 10.98
N LEU A 247 6.99 -23.44 12.28
CA LEU A 247 7.00 -24.78 12.85
C LEU A 247 5.59 -25.14 13.29
N LEU A 248 4.81 -25.74 12.39
CA LEU A 248 3.41 -26.09 12.67
C LEU A 248 3.32 -27.40 13.44
N THR A 249 2.65 -27.36 14.59
CA THR A 249 2.27 -28.54 15.39
C THR A 249 0.75 -28.64 15.42
N VAL A 250 0.20 -29.81 15.06
CA VAL A 250 -1.25 -30.06 15.05
C VAL A 250 -1.59 -30.99 16.20
N LYS A 251 -2.45 -30.52 17.12
CA LYS A 251 -2.92 -31.32 18.26
C LYS A 251 -4.10 -32.18 17.81
N PRO A 252 -4.02 -33.51 17.92
CA PRO A 252 -5.15 -34.38 17.57
C PRO A 252 -6.35 -34.04 18.44
N LEU A 253 -7.55 -34.14 17.86
CA LEU A 253 -8.77 -34.02 18.64
C LEU A 253 -8.78 -35.13 19.69
N PRO A 254 -9.28 -34.87 20.92
CA PRO A 254 -9.45 -35.92 21.90
C PRO A 254 -10.33 -37.00 21.28
N VAL A 255 -9.79 -38.22 21.14
CA VAL A 255 -10.59 -39.38 20.76
C VAL A 255 -11.70 -39.47 21.80
N GLU A 256 -12.92 -39.12 21.39
CA GLU A 256 -14.08 -39.34 22.23
C GLU A 256 -14.16 -40.85 22.40
N THR A 257 -13.68 -41.34 23.55
CA THR A 257 -13.73 -42.75 23.91
C THR A 257 -15.17 -43.15 23.69
N GLN A 258 -15.41 -44.01 22.69
CA GLN A 258 -16.74 -44.48 22.34
C GLN A 258 -17.47 -44.80 23.63
N ARG A 259 -18.42 -43.94 24.03
CA ARG A 259 -19.36 -44.34 25.07
C ARG A 259 -19.97 -45.62 24.53
N PRO A 260 -19.93 -46.73 25.27
CA PRO A 260 -20.55 -47.96 24.80
C PRO A 260 -21.98 -47.59 24.42
N HIS A 261 -22.35 -47.87 23.17
CA HIS A 261 -23.73 -47.71 22.72
C HIS A 261 -24.62 -48.33 23.80
N VAL A 262 -25.35 -47.49 24.53
CA VAL A 262 -26.40 -47.97 25.42
C VAL A 262 -27.42 -48.57 24.48
N THR A 263 -27.36 -49.88 24.29
CA THR A 263 -28.38 -50.66 23.60
C THR A 263 -29.68 -50.42 24.36
N LEU A 264 -30.56 -49.60 23.79
CA LEU A 264 -31.93 -49.51 24.25
C LEU A 264 -32.57 -50.90 24.19
N PRO A 265 -33.39 -51.29 25.18
CA PRO A 265 -34.09 -52.56 25.12
C PRO A 265 -35.04 -52.59 23.92
N THR A 266 -35.12 -53.76 23.30
CA THR A 266 -35.96 -54.03 22.13
C THR A 266 -37.43 -53.72 22.45
N PRO A 267 -38.14 -52.93 21.62
CA PRO A 267 -39.56 -52.68 21.85
C PRO A 267 -40.39 -53.92 21.50
N PRO A 268 -41.55 -54.12 22.15
CA PRO A 268 -42.37 -55.29 21.93
C PRO A 268 -42.99 -55.29 20.52
N HIS A 269 -43.21 -56.50 20.02
CA HIS A 269 -43.74 -56.80 18.70
C HIS A 269 -45.24 -56.46 18.62
N GLY A 270 -45.64 -55.65 17.63
CA GLY A 270 -47.02 -55.27 17.31
C GLY A 270 -47.09 -53.76 17.01
N ASP A 271 -47.73 -53.25 15.96
CA ASP A 271 -48.69 -53.78 15.01
C ASP A 271 -48.46 -53.11 13.64
N LYS A 272 -48.99 -53.76 12.61
CA LYS A 272 -49.01 -53.25 11.24
C LYS A 272 -49.91 -52.03 11.18
N ASP A 273 -49.35 -50.83 11.05
CA ASP A 273 -49.93 -49.72 10.29
C ASP A 273 -48.88 -48.63 10.07
N SER A 274 -48.43 -48.51 8.81
CA SER A 274 -47.44 -47.52 8.37
C SER A 274 -48.10 -46.15 8.20
N ALA A 275 -47.69 -45.18 9.02
CA ALA A 275 -48.11 -43.77 8.93
C ALA A 275 -47.16 -42.91 8.07
N PHE A 276 -46.35 -43.50 7.19
CA PHE A 276 -45.28 -42.78 6.46
C PHE A 276 -45.51 -42.58 4.95
N GLN A 277 -46.73 -42.79 4.43
CA GLN A 277 -47.02 -42.53 3.01
C GLN A 277 -47.50 -41.10 2.69
N THR A 278 -47.66 -40.22 3.69
CA THR A 278 -48.36 -38.94 3.52
C THR A 278 -47.44 -37.72 3.27
N THR A 279 -46.11 -37.88 3.25
CA THR A 279 -45.16 -36.76 3.18
C THR A 279 -44.63 -36.46 1.77
N GLU A 280 -44.61 -37.42 0.84
CA GLU A 280 -44.14 -37.17 -0.54
C GLU A 280 -45.12 -36.29 -1.35
N GLY A 281 -46.43 -36.52 -1.21
CA GLY A 281 -47.43 -35.72 -1.94
C GLY A 281 -47.48 -34.25 -1.52
N LEU A 282 -47.16 -33.97 -0.25
CA LEU A 282 -47.18 -32.61 0.31
C LEU A 282 -45.97 -31.78 -0.13
N LEU A 283 -44.81 -32.43 -0.30
CA LEU A 283 -43.59 -31.83 -0.85
C LEU A 283 -43.75 -31.48 -2.33
N VAL A 284 -44.36 -32.35 -3.13
CA VAL A 284 -44.62 -32.09 -4.56
C VAL A 284 -45.59 -30.91 -4.73
N LEU A 285 -46.63 -30.85 -3.90
CA LEU A 285 -47.58 -29.72 -3.91
C LEU A 285 -46.89 -28.40 -3.50
N ALA A 286 -46.03 -28.43 -2.49
CA ALA A 286 -45.29 -27.25 -2.05
C ALA A 286 -44.34 -26.72 -3.15
N ILE A 287 -43.61 -27.60 -3.83
CA ILE A 287 -42.71 -27.22 -4.94
C ILE A 287 -43.52 -26.63 -6.11
N ALA A 288 -44.67 -27.21 -6.45
CA ALA A 288 -45.54 -26.70 -7.52
C ALA A 288 -46.09 -25.30 -7.21
N VAL A 289 -46.47 -25.03 -5.96
CA VAL A 289 -46.98 -23.72 -5.54
C VAL A 289 -45.87 -22.67 -5.55
N ILE A 290 -44.67 -22.99 -5.04
CA ILE A 290 -43.54 -22.06 -5.00
C ILE A 290 -43.09 -21.68 -6.42
N THR A 291 -43.04 -22.65 -7.33
CA THR A 291 -42.68 -22.40 -8.74
C THR A 291 -43.73 -21.55 -9.46
N ALA A 292 -45.02 -21.81 -9.24
CA ALA A 292 -46.10 -20.99 -9.81
C ALA A 292 -46.06 -19.54 -9.30
N LEU A 293 -45.83 -19.32 -8.01
CA LEU A 293 -45.73 -17.99 -7.42
C LEU A 293 -44.50 -17.22 -7.93
N SER A 294 -43.38 -17.91 -8.11
CA SER A 294 -42.14 -17.31 -8.61
C SER A 294 -42.27 -16.87 -10.08
N LEU A 295 -42.97 -17.66 -10.90
CA LEU A 295 -43.26 -17.32 -12.29
C LEU A 295 -44.27 -16.15 -12.38
N ALA A 296 -45.29 -16.12 -11.53
CA ALA A 296 -46.22 -14.99 -11.50
C ALA A 296 -45.52 -13.67 -11.09
N ALA A 297 -44.61 -13.73 -10.11
CA ALA A 297 -43.84 -12.57 -9.68
C ALA A 297 -42.89 -12.06 -10.77
N SER A 298 -42.21 -12.94 -11.50
CA SER A 298 -41.28 -12.54 -12.56
C SER A 298 -42.00 -11.93 -13.78
N VAL A 299 -43.17 -12.45 -14.14
CA VAL A 299 -44.02 -11.86 -15.19
C VAL A 299 -44.57 -10.51 -14.73
N GLY A 300 -45.01 -10.38 -13.47
CA GLY A 300 -45.44 -9.10 -12.91
C GLY A 300 -44.34 -8.04 -12.95
N LEU A 301 -43.12 -8.42 -12.56
CA LEU A 301 -41.97 -7.51 -12.54
C LEU A 301 -41.58 -7.05 -13.95
N THR A 302 -41.59 -7.95 -14.93
CA THR A 302 -41.27 -7.60 -16.33
C THR A 302 -42.31 -6.67 -16.96
N VAL A 303 -43.60 -6.84 -16.65
CA VAL A 303 -44.64 -5.92 -17.09
C VAL A 303 -44.48 -4.53 -16.47
N VAL A 304 -44.22 -4.46 -15.15
CA VAL A 304 -44.02 -3.18 -14.45
C VAL A 304 -42.78 -2.43 -14.98
N LEU A 305 -41.67 -3.14 -15.16
CA LEU A 305 -40.45 -2.57 -15.75
C LEU A 305 -40.69 -2.11 -17.20
N GLY A 306 -41.47 -2.86 -17.98
CA GLY A 306 -41.87 -2.47 -19.33
C GLY A 306 -42.72 -1.20 -19.37
N ILE A 307 -43.67 -1.06 -18.44
CA ILE A 307 -44.49 0.16 -18.30
C ILE A 307 -43.62 1.35 -17.89
N MET A 308 -42.71 1.19 -16.92
CA MET A 308 -41.78 2.26 -16.52
C MET A 308 -40.86 2.68 -17.67
N MET A 309 -40.33 1.74 -18.44
CA MET A 309 -39.49 2.05 -19.61
C MET A 309 -40.26 2.78 -20.71
N ASN A 310 -41.53 2.43 -20.95
CA ASN A 310 -42.38 3.12 -21.92
C ASN A 310 -42.76 4.53 -21.46
N GLN A 311 -43.04 4.73 -20.16
CA GLN A 311 -43.24 6.08 -19.59
C GLN A 311 -41.97 6.93 -19.69
N TRP A 312 -40.80 6.33 -19.45
CA TRP A 312 -39.51 7.02 -19.58
C TRP A 312 -39.18 7.41 -21.03
N ARG A 313 -39.59 6.61 -22.02
CA ARG A 313 -39.50 6.98 -23.45
C ARG A 313 -40.48 8.08 -23.85
N ALA A 314 -41.72 8.04 -23.35
CA ALA A 314 -42.72 9.09 -23.61
C ALA A 314 -42.30 10.45 -23.03
N ALA A 315 -41.56 10.47 -21.93
CA ALA A 315 -40.99 11.70 -21.35
C ALA A 315 -39.81 12.27 -22.16
N LYS A 316 -39.28 11.56 -23.16
CA LYS A 316 -38.08 11.92 -23.92
C LYS A 316 -38.35 12.36 -25.36
N GLU A 317 -39.59 12.41 -25.82
CA GLU A 317 -39.93 13.01 -27.12
C GLU A 317 -40.07 14.54 -27.01
N PRO A 318 -39.23 15.34 -27.69
CA PRO A 318 -39.45 16.76 -27.82
C PRO A 318 -40.52 17.02 -28.89
N ARG A 319 -41.59 17.73 -28.51
CA ARG A 319 -42.58 18.31 -29.44
C ARG A 319 -41.87 19.12 -30.53
N LYS A 320 -41.85 18.60 -31.76
CA LYS A 320 -41.67 19.41 -32.98
C LYS A 320 -43.04 19.92 -33.43
N SER A 321 -43.24 21.23 -33.42
CA SER A 321 -44.13 21.91 -34.36
C SER A 321 -43.76 23.39 -34.42
N GLY A 322 -43.24 23.83 -35.56
CA GLY A 322 -43.02 25.24 -35.85
C GLY A 322 -44.32 25.95 -36.24
N LYS A 323 -44.28 27.28 -36.21
CA LYS A 323 -45.04 28.10 -37.15
C LYS A 323 -44.31 29.44 -37.37
N TRP A 324 -43.86 29.62 -38.60
CA TRP A 324 -43.53 30.93 -39.18
C TRP A 324 -44.84 31.69 -39.41
N GLU A 325 -44.87 32.96 -39.02
CA GLU A 325 -45.61 34.04 -39.71
C GLU A 325 -45.33 35.36 -38.98
N GLN A 326 -44.55 36.26 -39.60
CA GLN A 326 -44.79 37.69 -39.38
C GLN A 326 -44.40 38.52 -40.60
N THR A 327 -45.47 38.99 -41.23
CA THR A 327 -45.61 39.87 -42.36
C THR A 327 -45.10 41.28 -42.04
N THR A 328 -44.47 41.91 -43.03
CA THR A 328 -44.08 43.31 -43.09
C THR A 328 -45.31 44.23 -43.29
N GLN A 329 -45.17 45.52 -42.95
CA GLN A 329 -46.11 46.68 -43.07
C GLN A 329 -46.99 46.93 -41.83
N ASN A 330 -47.12 48.14 -41.24
CA ASN A 330 -46.80 49.52 -41.65
C ASN A 330 -46.93 50.48 -40.43
N MET A 331 -46.20 51.62 -40.48
CA MET A 331 -46.51 52.96 -39.92
C MET A 331 -46.79 53.13 -38.41
N LEU A 332 -45.88 53.79 -37.68
CA LEU A 332 -45.84 55.26 -37.50
C LEU A 332 -44.47 55.69 -36.95
#